data_AF-A0A7T1MDP6-F1
#
_entry.id   AF-A0A7T1MDP6-F1
#
_cell.length_a   1.000
_cell.length_b   1.000
_cell.length_c   1.000
_cell.angle_alpha   90.00
_cell.angle_beta   90.00
_cell.angle_gamma   90.00
#
_symmetry.space_group_name_H-M   'P 1'
#
loop_
_entity.id
_entity.type
_entity.pdbx_description
1 polymer ?
#
loop_
_entity_poly.entity_id
_entity_poly.type
_entity_poly.pdbx_seq_one_letter_code
_entity_poly.pdbx_strand_id
1 'polypeptide(L)'
;MTITPQRFPFLRNGGALVLLSSAWLLAACQPKVAQPIKVDAGQQQRLNQLELKVQQLEQKLNATTPRDPADRDGKPPAGPVKSLTLRSGSDDDRLRIYWADGSSSDLPCTKEQGTLVCG
;
A
#
# COMPACT_ATOMS: atom_id res chain seq x y z
N MET A 1 -47.91 -9.50 -53.16
CA MET A 1 -46.51 -9.06 -53.25
C MET A 1 -45.67 -10.03 -52.42
N THR A 2 -45.62 -11.34 -52.73
CA THR A 2 -44.83 -12.01 -53.78
C THR A 2 -43.35 -11.62 -53.75
N ILE A 3 -42.58 -12.35 -52.94
CA ILE A 3 -41.12 -12.29 -52.91
C ILE A 3 -40.58 -13.42 -53.80
N THR A 4 -39.84 -13.00 -54.81
CA THR A 4 -39.16 -13.78 -55.83
C THR A 4 -37.97 -14.55 -55.23
N PRO A 5 -37.81 -15.87 -55.43
CA PRO A 5 -36.58 -16.55 -55.05
C PRO A 5 -35.51 -16.43 -56.16
N GLN A 6 -34.29 -16.06 -55.77
CA GLN A 6 -33.15 -16.05 -56.68
C GLN A 6 -32.70 -17.47 -57.02
N ARG A 7 -32.43 -17.64 -58.31
CA ARG A 7 -32.07 -18.85 -59.03
C ARG A 7 -30.55 -19.00 -58.96
N PHE A 8 -30.06 -19.95 -58.17
CA PHE A 8 -28.64 -20.33 -58.18
C PHE A 8 -28.40 -21.42 -59.24
N PRO A 9 -27.35 -21.30 -60.07
CA PRO A 9 -27.07 -22.26 -61.12
C PRO A 9 -26.53 -23.58 -60.55
N PHE A 10 -27.12 -24.64 -61.06
CA PHE A 10 -26.64 -26.03 -61.06
C PHE A 10 -25.15 -26.13 -61.45
N LEU A 11 -24.32 -26.60 -60.52
CA LEU A 11 -23.14 -27.44 -60.81
C LEU A 11 -23.39 -28.74 -60.03
N ARG A 12 -23.99 -29.78 -60.63
CA ARG A 12 -23.35 -30.84 -61.43
C ARG A 12 -21.93 -31.19 -60.98
N ASN A 13 -21.83 -31.97 -59.90
CA ASN A 13 -21.12 -33.25 -59.91
C ASN A 13 -21.35 -34.01 -58.60
N GLY A 14 -21.62 -35.31 -58.73
CA GLY A 14 -21.88 -36.21 -57.63
C GLY A 14 -20.61 -36.62 -56.88
N GLY A 15 -20.79 -36.96 -55.61
CA GLY A 15 -19.79 -37.63 -54.78
C GLY A 15 -19.77 -37.09 -53.36
N ALA A 16 -20.20 -37.94 -52.42
CA ALA A 16 -19.87 -37.91 -50.99
C ALA A 16 -20.13 -36.59 -50.24
N LEU A 17 -21.31 -36.38 -49.66
CA LEU A 17 -21.64 -36.80 -48.28
C LEU A 17 -20.45 -36.84 -47.30
N VAL A 18 -20.64 -36.13 -46.19
CA VAL A 18 -19.87 -36.06 -44.94
C VAL A 18 -18.91 -34.84 -44.86
N LEU A 19 -19.02 -34.13 -43.72
CA LEU A 19 -18.23 -32.98 -43.23
C LEU A 19 -18.83 -31.58 -43.41
N LEU A 20 -20.06 -31.37 -42.95
CA LEU A 20 -20.64 -30.05 -42.66
C LEU A 20 -21.24 -30.04 -41.24
N SER A 21 -20.41 -30.18 -40.21
CA SER A 21 -20.89 -30.06 -38.81
C SER A 21 -19.86 -29.55 -37.78
N SER A 22 -18.74 -28.96 -38.20
CA SER A 22 -17.70 -28.47 -37.27
C SER A 22 -17.55 -26.94 -37.18
N ALA A 23 -18.33 -26.15 -37.93
CA ALA A 23 -18.18 -24.69 -37.94
C ALA A 23 -18.88 -23.93 -36.78
N TRP A 24 -19.64 -24.61 -35.92
CA TRP A 24 -20.39 -23.99 -34.82
C TRP A 24 -19.64 -23.92 -33.48
N LEU A 25 -18.37 -24.33 -33.43
CA LEU A 25 -17.56 -24.30 -32.20
C LEU A 25 -16.62 -23.09 -32.09
N LEU A 26 -16.51 -22.26 -33.13
CA LEU A 26 -15.60 -21.09 -33.15
C LEU A 26 -16.28 -19.76 -32.77
N ALA A 27 -17.59 -19.74 -32.53
CA ALA A 27 -18.30 -18.52 -32.10
C ALA A 27 -18.16 -18.21 -30.58
N ALA A 28 -17.55 -19.09 -29.79
CA ALA A 28 -17.37 -18.91 -28.35
C ALA A 28 -16.11 -18.12 -27.95
N CYS A 29 -15.21 -17.80 -28.88
CA CYS A 29 -14.04 -16.93 -28.65
C CYS A 29 -14.22 -15.56 -29.31
N GLN A 30 -15.28 -14.83 -28.94
CA GLN A 30 -15.27 -13.38 -29.11
C GLN A 30 -14.36 -12.80 -28.01
N PRO A 31 -13.25 -12.10 -28.33
CA PRO A 31 -12.57 -11.30 -27.34
C PRO A 31 -13.58 -10.25 -26.85
N LYS A 32 -14.00 -10.39 -25.58
CA LYS A 32 -14.87 -9.42 -24.91
C LYS A 32 -14.23 -8.06 -25.07
N VAL A 33 -14.76 -7.24 -25.99
CA VAL A 33 -14.31 -5.87 -26.23
C VAL A 33 -14.30 -5.20 -24.87
N ALA A 34 -13.10 -4.85 -24.39
CA ALA A 34 -12.90 -4.22 -23.12
C ALA A 34 -13.71 -2.92 -23.13
N GLN A 35 -14.84 -2.91 -22.43
CA GLN A 35 -15.58 -1.68 -22.23
C GLN A 35 -14.66 -0.73 -21.48
N PRO A 36 -14.48 0.52 -21.96
CA PRO A 36 -13.69 1.48 -21.22
C PRO A 36 -14.33 1.64 -19.84
N ILE A 37 -13.55 1.34 -18.79
CA ILE A 37 -13.99 1.55 -17.42
C ILE A 37 -14.27 3.05 -17.29
N LYS A 38 -15.56 3.40 -17.26
CA LYS A 38 -16.01 4.77 -17.03
C LYS A 38 -15.72 5.04 -15.57
N VAL A 39 -14.59 5.69 -15.29
CA VAL A 39 -14.31 6.23 -13.97
C VAL A 39 -15.35 7.30 -13.73
N ASP A 40 -16.29 7.02 -12.84
CA ASP A 40 -17.34 7.96 -12.44
C ASP A 40 -16.69 9.23 -11.89
N ALA A 41 -17.26 10.40 -12.20
CA ALA A 41 -16.72 11.68 -11.74
C ALA A 41 -16.62 11.74 -10.20
N GLY A 42 -17.51 11.03 -9.50
CA GLY A 42 -17.49 10.87 -8.04
C GLY A 42 -16.35 9.96 -7.53
N GLN A 43 -15.84 9.02 -8.32
CA GLN A 43 -14.62 8.28 -7.97
C GLN A 43 -13.38 9.15 -8.15
N GLN A 44 -13.30 9.91 -9.24
CA GLN A 44 -12.16 10.80 -9.50
C GLN A 44 -12.03 11.87 -8.41
N GLN A 45 -13.15 12.44 -7.96
CA GLN A 45 -13.14 13.42 -6.88
C GLN A 45 -12.69 12.83 -5.53
N ARG A 46 -13.08 11.58 -5.24
CA ARG A 46 -12.62 10.88 -4.03
C ARG A 46 -11.13 10.59 -4.07
N LEU A 47 -10.59 10.21 -5.23
CA LEU A 47 -9.15 10.01 -5.43
C LEU A 47 -8.38 11.32 -5.23
N ASN A 48 -8.84 12.42 -5.83
CA ASN A 48 -8.21 13.73 -5.65
C ASN A 48 -8.21 14.17 -4.17
N GLN A 49 -9.29 13.93 -3.44
CA GLN A 49 -9.36 14.26 -2.02
C GLN A 49 -8.39 13.40 -1.19
N LEU A 50 -8.21 12.13 -1.56
CA LEU A 50 -7.26 11.24 -0.89
C LEU A 50 -5.82 11.71 -1.12
N GLU A 51 -5.49 12.02 -2.37
CA GLU A 51 -4.18 12.54 -2.78
C GLU A 51 -3.81 13.81 -1.98
N LEU A 52 -4.73 14.77 -1.89
CA LEU A 52 -4.53 15.99 -1.09
C LEU A 52 -4.30 15.69 0.40
N LYS A 53 -5.03 14.73 0.96
CA LYS A 53 -4.84 14.33 2.38
C LYS A 53 -3.50 13.65 2.59
N VAL A 54 -3.07 12.78 1.67
CA VAL A 54 -1.76 12.12 1.72
C VAL A 54 -0.66 13.18 1.67
N GLN A 55 -0.71 14.11 0.71
CA GLN A 55 0.26 15.19 0.61
C GLN A 55 0.30 16.06 1.89
N GLN A 56 -0.86 16.37 2.48
CA GLN A 56 -0.91 17.08 3.76
C GLN A 56 -0.31 16.28 4.92
N LEU A 57 -0.51 14.96 4.95
CA LEU A 57 0.07 14.08 5.96
C LEU A 57 1.58 13.96 5.79
N GLU A 58 2.06 13.80 4.57
CA GLU A 58 3.48 13.78 4.23
C GLU A 58 4.14 15.12 4.60
N GLN A 59 3.53 16.24 4.25
CA GLN A 59 4.00 17.57 4.65
C GLN A 59 4.04 17.72 6.18
N LYS A 60 3.02 17.24 6.89
CA LYS A 60 3.01 17.28 8.36
C LYS A 60 4.12 16.42 8.94
N LEU A 61 4.29 15.18 8.47
CA LEU A 61 5.36 14.30 8.93
C LEU A 61 6.74 14.90 8.64
N ASN A 62 6.95 15.44 7.44
CA ASN A 62 8.21 16.07 7.05
C ASN A 62 8.47 17.37 7.81
N ALA A 63 7.44 18.19 8.04
CA ALA A 63 7.52 19.38 8.89
C ALA A 63 7.72 19.05 10.38
N THR A 64 7.39 17.82 10.79
CA THR A 64 7.62 17.30 12.14
C THR A 64 8.99 16.60 12.28
N THR A 65 9.87 16.69 11.27
CA THR A 65 11.25 16.20 11.38
C THR A 65 12.10 17.13 12.27
N PRO A 66 12.86 16.54 13.20
CA PRO A 66 12.45 16.25 14.56
C PRO A 66 12.38 17.54 15.40
N ARG A 67 11.39 17.65 16.30
CA ARG A 67 11.63 18.45 17.51
C ARG A 67 12.88 17.86 18.16
N ASP A 68 13.92 18.67 18.28
CA ASP A 68 15.23 18.30 18.83
C ASP A 68 15.05 17.21 19.91
N PRO A 69 15.49 15.95 19.67
CA PRO A 69 15.20 14.85 20.58
C PRO A 69 15.90 15.02 21.93
N ALA A 70 16.74 16.03 22.06
CA ALA A 70 17.07 16.65 23.32
C ALA A 70 16.61 18.09 23.23
N ASP A 71 15.77 18.55 24.16
CA ASP A 71 15.85 19.96 24.51
C ASP A 71 17.34 20.23 24.78
N ARG A 72 17.93 21.30 24.24
CA ARG A 72 19.38 21.58 24.41
C ARG A 72 19.80 21.68 25.89
N ASP A 73 18.80 21.70 26.78
CA ASP A 73 18.87 21.57 28.23
C ASP A 73 18.90 20.12 28.77
N GLY A 74 19.12 19.10 27.92
CA GLY A 74 19.29 17.71 28.34
C GLY A 74 18.01 16.97 28.71
N LYS A 75 16.84 17.52 28.39
CA LYS A 75 15.56 16.90 28.75
C LYS A 75 15.22 15.77 27.76
N PRO A 76 14.92 14.55 28.24
CA PRO A 76 14.51 13.45 27.37
C PRO A 76 13.26 13.81 26.55
N PRO A 77 13.16 13.31 25.31
CA PRO A 77 12.10 13.67 24.38
C PRO A 77 10.74 13.27 24.93
N ALA A 78 9.76 14.17 24.78
CA ALA A 78 8.42 14.04 25.38
C ALA A 78 7.50 13.07 24.62
N GLY A 79 7.98 11.85 24.35
CA GLY A 79 7.27 10.80 23.64
C GLY A 79 6.98 9.57 24.51
N PRO A 80 6.09 8.66 24.05
CA PRO A 80 5.89 7.39 24.72
C PRO A 80 7.17 6.53 24.66
N VAL A 81 7.48 5.85 25.77
CA VAL A 81 8.63 4.93 25.87
C VAL A 81 8.32 3.67 25.07
N LYS A 82 9.24 3.29 24.18
CA LYS A 82 9.18 2.05 23.42
C LYS A 82 9.77 0.88 24.20
N SER A 83 10.96 1.07 24.77
CA SER A 83 11.66 0.06 25.56
C SER A 83 12.75 0.67 26.45
N LEU A 84 13.16 -0.06 27.48
CA LEU A 84 14.20 0.34 28.43
C LEU A 84 15.30 -0.73 28.48
N THR A 85 16.55 -0.31 28.69
CA THR A 85 17.66 -1.23 28.96
C THR A 85 18.48 -0.70 30.13
N LEU A 86 18.59 -1.49 31.19
CA LEU A 86 19.44 -1.21 32.33
C LEU A 86 20.74 -2.00 32.21
N ARG A 87 21.87 -1.30 32.25
CA ARG A 87 23.19 -1.89 32.44
C ARG A 87 23.62 -1.60 33.86
N SER A 88 23.81 -2.66 34.65
CA SER A 88 24.24 -2.58 36.05
C SER A 88 25.36 -3.57 36.34
N GLY A 89 26.21 -3.24 37.32
CA GLY A 89 27.32 -4.09 37.73
C GLY A 89 28.60 -3.90 36.91
N SER A 90 28.76 -2.75 36.25
CA SER A 90 30.02 -2.35 35.59
C SER A 90 30.48 -0.99 36.12
N ASP A 91 31.64 -0.51 35.67
CA ASP A 91 32.14 0.83 36.04
C ASP A 91 31.27 1.97 35.46
N ASP A 92 30.42 1.67 34.46
CA ASP A 92 29.49 2.61 33.80
C ASP A 92 28.06 2.06 33.83
N ASP A 93 27.42 2.17 35.00
CA ASP A 93 26.00 1.83 35.16
C ASP A 93 25.14 2.89 34.47
N ARG A 94 24.23 2.45 33.59
CA ARG A 94 23.45 3.35 32.74
C ARG A 94 22.09 2.78 32.39
N LEU A 95 21.08 3.66 32.40
CA LEU A 95 19.75 3.39 31.88
C LEU A 95 19.61 4.02 30.49
N ARG A 96 19.39 3.18 29.48
CA ARG A 96 19.07 3.63 28.12
C ARG A 96 17.57 3.54 27.86
N ILE A 97 16.98 4.65 27.44
CA ILE A 97 15.57 4.76 27.07
C ILE A 97 15.47 4.82 25.55
N TYR A 98 14.66 3.95 24.96
CA TYR A 98 14.30 4.01 23.54
C TYR A 98 12.89 4.57 23.41
N TRP A 99 12.76 5.63 22.64
CA TRP A 99 11.50 6.35 22.45
C TRP A 99 10.77 5.83 21.21
N ALA A 100 9.46 6.08 21.15
CA ALA A 100 8.64 5.66 20.00
C ALA A 100 9.00 6.38 18.69
N ASP A 101 9.62 7.57 18.78
CA ASP A 101 10.11 8.34 17.63
C ASP A 101 11.45 7.80 17.06
N GLY A 102 12.04 6.78 17.70
CA GLY A 102 13.31 6.18 17.31
C GLY A 102 14.54 6.83 17.94
N SER A 103 14.38 7.93 18.68
CA SER A 103 15.47 8.51 19.46
C SER A 103 15.80 7.66 20.69
N SER A 104 16.95 7.95 21.32
CA SER A 104 17.35 7.31 22.58
C SER A 104 17.94 8.31 23.55
N SER A 105 17.69 8.11 24.85
CA SER A 105 18.30 8.87 25.94
C SER A 105 19.13 7.97 26.83
N ASP A 106 20.28 8.48 27.27
CA ASP A 106 21.23 7.78 28.12
C ASP A 106 21.33 8.49 29.47
N LEU A 107 20.91 7.82 30.53
CA LEU A 107 20.91 8.37 31.89
C LEU A 107 21.99 7.66 32.73
N PRO A 108 23.04 8.37 33.18
CA PRO A 108 24.03 7.78 34.07
C PRO A 108 23.35 7.37 35.38
N CYS A 109 23.74 6.22 35.90
CA CYS A 109 23.20 5.71 37.16
C CYS A 109 24.27 5.75 38.25
N THR A 110 23.85 6.11 39.46
CA THR A 110 24.67 6.06 40.67
C THR A 110 24.00 5.17 41.70
N LYS A 111 24.82 4.52 42.53
CA LYS A 111 24.33 3.62 43.58
C LYS A 111 24.39 4.33 44.93
N GLU A 112 23.27 4.90 45.34
CA GLU A 112 23.12 5.61 46.61
C GLU A 112 22.48 4.68 47.65
N GLN A 113 23.22 4.34 48.70
CA GLN A 113 22.73 3.53 49.83
C GLN A 113 22.05 2.21 49.42
N GLY A 114 22.55 1.56 48.36
CA GLY A 114 22.00 0.30 47.85
C GLY A 114 20.86 0.45 46.83
N THR A 115 20.39 1.67 46.59
CA THR A 115 19.39 1.99 45.55
C THR A 115 20.09 2.54 44.32
N LEU A 116 19.71 2.05 43.13
CA LEU A 116 20.23 2.57 41.87
C LEU A 116 19.35 3.73 41.39
N VAL A 117 19.94 4.91 41.22
CA VAL A 117 19.26 6.14 40.80
C VAL A 117 19.86 6.60 39.48
N CYS A 118 19.01 6.84 38.47
CA CYS A 118 19.44 7.27 37.13
C CYS A 118 18.76 8.59 36.78
N GLY A 119 19.53 9.58 36.31
CA GLY A 119 19.02 10.91 36.03
C GLY A 119 20.05 11.83 35.39
#